data_AF-A0AAF0BSR3-F1
#
_entry.id   AF-A0AAF0BSR3-F1
#
_cell.length_a   1.000
_cell.length_b   1.000
_cell.length_c   1.000
_cell.angle_alpha   90.00
_cell.angle_beta   90.00
_cell.angle_gamma   90.00
#
_symmetry.space_group_name_H-M   'P 1'
#
loop_
_entity.id
_entity.type
_entity.pdbx_description
1 polymer ?
#
loop_
_entity_poly.entity_id
_entity_poly.type
_entity_poly.pdbx_seq_one_letter_code
_entity_poly.pdbx_strand_id
1 'polypeptide(L)'
;MDTLLAALLVLLALGAVTALVVLVVIALGARALSRRNRVSPDVATPAPTSWLAAPTAPARLHRRLRSAVAVARAAAASPGANPQLADIARELESEAVALDGHVVVTARMPTRARRAHSAALSARIREVERLAGQLSVEAAQAQAHRVAAGQPTALDQLAEQLDALEQARREVAQIEADAGIDRVSPYAVPEAETGRAQPGT
;
A
#
# COMPACT_ATOMS: atom_id res chain seq x y z
N MET A 1 9.66 -24.47 53.07
CA MET A 1 8.59 -23.48 52.80
C MET A 1 9.00 -22.52 51.68
N ASP A 2 10.28 -22.15 51.60
CA ASP A 2 10.79 -21.19 50.59
C ASP A 2 10.65 -21.67 49.15
N THR A 3 10.80 -22.97 48.89
CA THR A 3 10.65 -23.55 47.55
C THR A 3 9.19 -23.51 47.05
N LEU A 4 8.21 -23.69 47.94
CA LEU A 4 6.79 -23.58 47.59
C LEU A 4 6.39 -22.12 47.32
N LEU A 5 6.92 -21.18 48.12
CA LEU A 5 6.72 -19.74 47.88
C LEU A 5 7.35 -19.30 46.55
N ALA A 6 8.58 -19.74 46.27
CA ALA A 6 9.24 -19.46 45.00
C ALA A 6 8.47 -20.03 43.80
N ALA A 7 8.02 -21.29 43.88
CA ALA A 7 7.23 -21.92 42.82
C ALA A 7 5.90 -21.18 42.58
N LEU A 8 5.20 -20.78 43.64
CA LEU A 8 3.96 -20.00 43.54
C LEU A 8 4.19 -18.63 42.88
N LEU A 9 5.25 -17.92 43.27
CA LEU A 9 5.61 -16.63 42.67
C LEU A 9 5.95 -16.77 41.18
N VAL A 10 6.69 -17.81 40.80
CA VAL A 10 7.01 -18.09 39.38
C VAL A 10 5.74 -18.38 38.59
N LEU A 11 4.83 -19.20 39.12
CA LEU A 11 3.56 -19.51 38.45
C LEU A 11 2.71 -18.24 38.27
N LEU A 12 2.62 -17.41 39.30
CA LEU A 12 1.87 -16.16 39.26
C LEU A 12 2.49 -15.16 38.28
N ALA A 13 3.82 -15.05 38.25
CA ALA A 13 4.54 -14.24 37.28
C ALA A 13 4.29 -14.72 35.83
N LEU A 14 4.33 -16.03 35.59
CA LEU A 14 4.05 -16.60 34.27
C LEU A 14 2.59 -16.35 33.85
N GLY A 15 1.64 -16.49 34.79
CA GLY A 15 0.23 -16.15 34.58
C GLY A 15 0.03 -14.66 34.25
N ALA A 16 0.72 -13.77 34.96
CA ALA A 16 0.65 -12.32 34.71
C ALA A 16 1.26 -11.95 33.35
N VAL A 17 2.40 -12.53 32.98
CA VAL A 17 3.05 -12.30 31.68
C VAL A 17 2.18 -12.79 30.53
N THR A 18 1.62 -14.00 30.64
CA THR A 18 0.71 -14.54 29.60
C THR A 18 -0.55 -13.68 29.44
N ALA A 19 -1.17 -13.28 30.54
CA ALA A 19 -2.32 -12.36 30.51
C ALA A 19 -1.96 -11.01 29.87
N LEU A 20 -0.80 -10.44 30.20
CA LEU A 20 -0.31 -9.20 29.61
C LEU A 20 -0.10 -9.33 28.10
N VAL A 21 0.55 -10.40 27.64
CA VAL A 21 0.77 -10.67 26.21
C VAL A 21 -0.57 -10.78 25.47
N VAL A 22 -1.53 -11.54 26.01
CA VAL A 22 -2.87 -11.68 25.42
C VAL A 22 -3.57 -10.33 25.32
N LEU A 23 -3.52 -9.51 26.38
CA LEU A 23 -4.13 -8.19 26.40
C LEU A 23 -3.50 -7.25 25.35
N VAL A 24 -2.17 -7.27 25.22
CA VAL A 24 -1.46 -6.49 24.19
C VAL A 24 -1.86 -6.93 22.79
N VAL A 25 -1.93 -8.23 22.52
CA VAL A 25 -2.35 -8.76 21.21
C VAL A 25 -3.78 -8.33 20.88
N ILE A 26 -4.71 -8.44 21.84
CA ILE A 26 -6.10 -8.00 21.65
C ILE A 26 -6.16 -6.49 21.39
N ALA A 27 -5.42 -5.68 22.16
CA ALA A 27 -5.40 -4.23 22.01
C ALA A 27 -4.85 -3.80 20.64
N LEU A 28 -3.74 -4.40 20.20
CA LEU A 28 -3.15 -4.16 18.88
C LEU A 28 -4.09 -4.61 17.76
N GLY A 29 -4.73 -5.78 17.91
CA GLY A 29 -5.73 -6.30 16.97
C GLY A 29 -6.92 -5.35 16.83
N ALA A 30 -7.51 -4.91 17.94
CA ALA A 30 -8.62 -3.95 17.96
C ALA A 30 -8.22 -2.60 17.34
N ARG A 31 -7.00 -2.13 17.59
CA ARG A 31 -6.45 -0.90 16.98
C ARG A 31 -6.25 -1.05 15.48
N ALA A 32 -5.76 -2.19 15.01
CA ALA A 32 -5.62 -2.47 13.57
C ALA A 32 -6.99 -2.55 12.87
N LEU A 33 -7.97 -3.22 13.49
CA LEU A 33 -9.33 -3.31 12.96
C LEU A 33 -10.03 -1.95 12.90
N SER A 34 -9.92 -1.14 13.96
CA SER A 34 -10.51 0.20 13.98
C SER A 34 -9.90 1.12 12.91
N ARG A 35 -8.59 1.01 12.64
CA ARG A 35 -7.93 1.71 11.53
C ARG A 35 -8.45 1.25 10.17
N ARG A 36 -8.63 -0.06 9.97
CA ARG A 36 -9.21 -0.61 8.74
C ARG A 36 -10.67 -0.20 8.53
N ASN A 37 -11.41 0.04 9.61
CA ASN A 37 -12.81 0.44 9.55
C ASN A 37 -13.01 1.92 9.20
N ARG A 38 -11.95 2.74 9.17
CA ARG A 38 -12.12 4.18 8.88
C ARG A 38 -12.39 4.41 7.40
N VAL A 39 -13.24 5.39 7.11
CA VAL A 39 -13.45 5.92 5.73
C VAL A 39 -12.25 6.77 5.32
N SER A 40 -11.80 7.66 6.22
CA SER A 40 -10.60 8.48 6.10
C SER A 40 -9.54 8.00 7.10
N PRO A 41 -8.23 7.95 6.77
CA PRO A 41 -7.20 7.60 7.75
C PRO A 41 -7.12 8.62 8.90
N ASP A 42 -7.42 9.89 8.59
CA ASP A 42 -7.22 11.03 9.48
C ASP A 42 -8.40 11.23 10.43
N VAL A 43 -9.60 10.82 10.01
CA VAL A 43 -10.82 10.94 10.82
C VAL A 43 -11.21 9.60 11.45
N ALA A 44 -11.39 9.60 12.77
CA ALA A 44 -11.93 8.43 13.47
C ALA A 44 -13.40 8.21 13.08
N THR A 45 -13.76 6.98 12.71
CA THR A 45 -15.16 6.63 12.43
C THR A 45 -15.90 6.22 13.71
N PRO A 46 -17.17 6.62 13.89
CA PRO A 46 -18.04 6.08 14.93
C PRO A 46 -18.65 4.71 14.56
N ALA A 47 -18.35 4.16 13.38
CA ALA A 47 -18.87 2.87 12.94
C ALA A 47 -18.30 1.70 13.77
N PRO A 48 -19.14 0.72 14.18
CA PRO A 48 -18.68 -0.43 14.93
C PRO A 48 -17.82 -1.35 14.05
N THR A 49 -16.79 -1.96 14.63
CA THR A 49 -15.86 -2.85 13.93
C THR A 49 -16.52 -4.09 13.34
N SER A 50 -17.68 -4.51 13.88
CA SER A 50 -18.48 -5.61 13.35
C SER A 50 -18.98 -5.37 11.92
N TRP A 51 -19.06 -4.12 11.46
CA TRP A 51 -19.47 -3.77 10.09
C TRP A 51 -18.48 -4.20 9.00
N LEU A 52 -17.23 -4.51 9.37
CA LEU A 52 -16.27 -5.08 8.43
C LEU A 52 -16.80 -6.38 7.82
N ALA A 53 -17.52 -7.20 8.60
CA ALA A 53 -18.05 -8.50 8.17
C ALA A 53 -19.58 -8.55 8.08
N ALA A 54 -20.31 -7.69 8.81
CA ALA A 54 -21.77 -7.79 8.88
C ALA A 54 -22.47 -7.62 7.51
N PRO A 55 -23.49 -8.44 7.19
CA PRO A 55 -24.24 -8.33 5.93
C PRO A 55 -25.38 -7.30 5.98
N THR A 56 -25.39 -6.40 6.96
CA THR A 56 -26.47 -5.42 7.14
C THR A 56 -26.40 -4.29 6.11
N ALA A 57 -27.54 -3.71 5.74
CA ALA A 57 -27.61 -2.57 4.82
C ALA A 57 -26.68 -1.39 5.20
N PRO A 58 -26.65 -0.89 6.46
CA PRO A 58 -25.73 0.19 6.84
C PRO A 58 -24.26 -0.22 6.73
N ALA A 59 -23.90 -1.45 7.12
CA ALA A 59 -22.53 -1.94 6.97
C ALA A 59 -22.09 -2.00 5.49
N ARG A 60 -23.00 -2.38 4.58
CA ARG A 60 -22.74 -2.34 3.14
C ARG A 60 -22.51 -0.92 2.63
N LEU A 61 -23.33 0.05 3.05
CA LEU A 61 -23.17 1.46 2.67
C LEU A 61 -21.84 2.03 3.16
N HIS A 62 -21.46 1.74 4.40
CA HIS A 62 -20.16 2.13 4.96
C HIS A 62 -18.98 1.56 4.16
N ARG A 63 -18.99 0.24 3.88
CA ARG A 63 -17.91 -0.40 3.10
C ARG A 63 -17.78 0.18 1.69
N ARG A 64 -18.91 0.47 1.05
CA ARG A 64 -19.01 1.12 -0.27
C ARG A 64 -18.39 2.52 -0.28
N LEU A 65 -18.72 3.31 0.73
CA LEU A 65 -18.14 4.64 0.90
C LEU A 65 -16.63 4.59 1.14
N ARG A 66 -16.16 3.66 1.98
CA ARG A 66 -14.74 3.42 2.21
C ARG A 66 -14.01 3.02 0.91
N SER A 67 -14.61 2.17 0.08
CA SER A 67 -14.02 1.84 -1.23
C SER A 67 -13.98 3.04 -2.18
N ALA A 68 -15.02 3.87 -2.23
CA ALA A 68 -15.05 5.06 -3.07
C ALA A 68 -13.93 6.05 -2.69
N VAL A 69 -13.76 6.33 -1.40
CA VAL A 69 -12.69 7.20 -0.89
C VAL A 69 -11.31 6.59 -1.17
N ALA A 70 -11.14 5.27 -0.99
CA ALA A 70 -9.89 4.61 -1.32
C ALA A 70 -9.53 4.75 -2.81
N VAL A 71 -10.51 4.62 -3.71
CA VAL A 71 -10.33 4.83 -5.15
C VAL A 71 -9.96 6.27 -5.46
N ALA A 72 -10.67 7.25 -4.89
CA ALA A 72 -10.38 8.66 -5.10
C ALA A 72 -8.97 9.06 -4.61
N ARG A 73 -8.56 8.54 -3.45
CA ARG A 73 -7.22 8.78 -2.90
C ARG A 73 -6.13 8.13 -3.75
N ALA A 74 -6.36 6.91 -4.25
CA ALA A 74 -5.42 6.25 -5.14
C ALA A 74 -5.25 7.02 -6.47
N ALA A 75 -6.36 7.55 -7.01
CA ALA A 75 -6.33 8.42 -8.19
C ALA A 75 -5.50 9.69 -7.95
N ALA A 76 -5.73 10.38 -6.81
CA ALA A 76 -4.99 11.57 -6.44
C ALA A 76 -3.50 11.32 -6.12
N ALA A 77 -3.16 10.13 -5.62
CA ALA A 77 -1.78 9.73 -5.32
C ALA A 77 -1.04 9.17 -6.54
N SER A 78 -1.69 9.07 -7.71
CA SER A 78 -1.06 8.54 -8.91
C SER A 78 0.09 9.46 -9.35
N PRO A 79 1.25 8.91 -9.76
CA PRO A 79 2.38 9.73 -10.22
C PRO A 79 1.91 10.70 -11.29
N GLY A 80 2.24 11.99 -11.19
CA GLY A 80 1.82 13.07 -12.11
C GLY A 80 0.31 13.30 -12.24
N ALA A 81 -0.47 12.88 -11.23
CA ALA A 81 -1.80 13.41 -11.03
C ALA A 81 -1.74 14.94 -10.89
N ASN A 82 -2.71 15.64 -11.50
CA ASN A 82 -2.86 17.08 -11.34
C ASN A 82 -3.16 17.39 -9.85
N PRO A 83 -2.50 18.39 -9.23
CA PRO A 83 -2.80 18.83 -7.86
C PRO A 83 -4.30 19.06 -7.59
N GLN A 84 -5.05 19.50 -8.59
CA GLN A 84 -6.51 19.68 -8.49
C GLN A 84 -7.25 18.37 -8.19
N LEU A 85 -6.76 17.22 -8.68
CA LEU A 85 -7.35 15.91 -8.36
C LEU A 85 -7.19 15.58 -6.87
N ALA A 86 -6.09 16.02 -6.24
CA ALA A 86 -5.91 15.86 -4.81
C ALA A 86 -6.85 16.75 -3.99
N ASP A 87 -7.14 17.96 -4.47
CA ASP A 87 -8.13 18.85 -3.83
C ASP A 87 -9.54 18.25 -3.90
N ILE A 88 -9.94 17.79 -5.09
CA ILE A 88 -11.23 17.11 -5.31
C ILE A 88 -11.33 15.85 -4.46
N ALA A 89 -10.27 15.03 -4.39
CA ALA A 89 -10.26 13.83 -3.56
C ALA A 89 -10.42 14.15 -2.07
N ARG A 90 -9.81 15.24 -1.57
CA ARG A 90 -9.95 15.70 -0.19
C ARG A 90 -11.37 16.20 0.11
N GLU A 91 -11.97 16.94 -0.82
CA GLU A 91 -13.36 17.39 -0.68
C GLU A 91 -14.32 16.20 -0.64
N LEU A 92 -14.14 15.24 -1.56
CA LEU A 92 -14.91 14.00 -1.62
C LEU A 92 -14.76 13.16 -0.34
N GLU A 93 -13.55 13.10 0.21
CA GLU A 93 -13.25 12.43 1.47
C GLU A 93 -13.98 13.11 2.65
N SER A 94 -14.02 14.44 2.69
CA SER A 94 -14.74 15.17 3.74
C SER A 94 -16.26 14.93 3.68
N GLU A 95 -16.84 14.93 2.48
CA GLU A 95 -18.26 14.65 2.28
C GLU A 95 -18.59 13.19 2.62
N ALA A 96 -17.71 12.26 2.25
CA ALA A 96 -17.84 10.86 2.61
C ALA A 96 -17.81 10.65 4.14
N VAL A 97 -16.94 11.35 4.87
CA VAL A 97 -16.92 11.30 6.34
C VAL A 97 -18.25 11.79 6.93
N ALA A 98 -18.82 12.88 6.39
CA ALA A 98 -20.12 13.37 6.84
C ALA A 98 -21.25 12.35 6.57
N LEU A 99 -21.28 11.77 5.37
CA LEU A 99 -22.23 10.73 4.99
C LEU A 99 -22.11 9.47 5.86
N ASP A 100 -20.88 9.07 6.25
CA ASP A 100 -20.66 7.94 7.17
C ASP A 100 -21.34 8.19 8.53
N GLY A 101 -21.21 9.41 9.06
CA GLY A 101 -21.92 9.84 10.27
C GLY A 101 -23.44 9.63 10.15
N HIS A 102 -24.02 10.02 9.01
CA HIS A 102 -25.44 9.79 8.76
C HIS A 102 -25.80 8.30 8.64
N VAL A 103 -24.94 7.46 8.07
CA VAL A 103 -25.14 6.00 8.02
C VAL A 103 -25.16 5.40 9.42
N VAL A 104 -24.24 5.83 10.30
CA VAL A 104 -24.18 5.39 11.70
C VAL A 104 -25.43 5.79 12.49
N VAL A 105 -25.89 7.04 12.34
CA VAL A 105 -27.14 7.49 12.95
C VAL A 105 -28.33 6.68 12.42
N THR A 106 -28.40 6.47 11.10
CA THR A 106 -29.47 5.70 10.44
C THR A 106 -29.52 4.25 10.93
N ALA A 107 -28.38 3.64 11.24
CA ALA A 107 -28.33 2.27 11.74
C ALA A 107 -29.02 2.10 13.11
N ARG A 108 -29.04 3.16 13.93
CA ARG A 108 -29.69 3.18 15.26
C ARG A 108 -31.21 3.44 15.20
N MET A 109 -31.74 3.80 14.04
CA MET A 109 -33.16 4.09 13.88
C MET A 109 -34.04 2.83 13.87
N PRO A 110 -35.34 2.96 14.22
CA PRO A 110 -36.34 1.91 14.03
C PRO A 110 -36.43 1.45 12.56
N THR A 111 -36.74 0.17 12.35
CA THR A 111 -36.64 -0.49 11.04
C THR A 111 -37.39 0.22 9.91
N ARG A 112 -38.59 0.76 10.15
CA ARG A 112 -39.38 1.46 9.12
C ARG A 112 -38.71 2.76 8.67
N ALA A 113 -38.35 3.64 9.61
CA ALA A 113 -37.63 4.89 9.32
C ALA A 113 -36.26 4.63 8.68
N ARG A 114 -35.53 3.63 9.20
CA ARG A 114 -34.21 3.23 8.69
C ARG A 114 -34.23 2.91 7.20
N ARG A 115 -35.25 2.21 6.69
CA ARG A 115 -35.34 1.84 5.27
C ARG A 115 -35.42 3.07 4.36
N ALA A 116 -36.29 4.02 4.69
CA ALA A 116 -36.44 5.26 3.92
C ALA A 116 -35.15 6.09 3.93
N HIS A 117 -34.56 6.32 5.09
CA HIS A 117 -33.30 7.08 5.21
C HIS A 117 -32.13 6.37 4.51
N SER A 118 -32.05 5.04 4.62
CA SER A 118 -31.01 4.25 3.95
C SER A 118 -31.13 4.32 2.43
N ALA A 119 -32.35 4.39 1.88
CA ALA A 119 -32.55 4.54 0.44
C ALA A 119 -32.05 5.90 -0.06
N ALA A 120 -32.37 6.98 0.65
CA ALA A 120 -31.88 8.34 0.35
C ALA A 120 -30.35 8.44 0.45
N LEU A 121 -29.75 7.88 1.52
CA LEU A 121 -28.30 7.83 1.68
C LEU A 121 -27.63 7.00 0.58
N SER A 122 -28.23 5.87 0.19
CA SER A 122 -27.70 5.03 -0.89
C SER A 122 -27.61 5.79 -2.21
N ALA A 123 -28.54 6.70 -2.51
CA ALA A 123 -28.46 7.55 -3.68
C ALA A 123 -27.29 8.54 -3.62
N ARG A 124 -27.08 9.21 -2.48
CA ARG A 124 -25.94 10.13 -2.29
C ARG A 124 -24.59 9.40 -2.35
N ILE A 125 -24.50 8.21 -1.74
CA ILE A 125 -23.28 7.40 -1.78
C ILE A 125 -22.97 6.93 -3.20
N ARG A 126 -23.99 6.60 -4.02
CA ARG A 126 -23.78 6.31 -5.45
C ARG A 126 -23.18 7.49 -6.20
N GLU A 127 -23.55 8.71 -5.83
CA GLU A 127 -22.98 9.90 -6.45
C GLU A 127 -21.50 10.08 -6.10
N VAL A 128 -21.14 9.87 -4.82
CA VAL A 128 -19.74 9.86 -4.37
C VAL A 128 -18.93 8.77 -5.09
N GLU A 129 -19.48 7.56 -5.24
CA GLU A 129 -18.85 6.48 -5.99
C GLU A 129 -18.66 6.84 -7.47
N ARG A 130 -19.65 7.48 -8.09
CA ARG A 130 -19.59 7.93 -9.48
C ARG A 130 -18.47 8.95 -9.67
N LEU A 131 -18.38 9.95 -8.78
CA LEU A 131 -17.33 10.97 -8.80
C LEU A 131 -15.94 10.37 -8.56
N ALA A 132 -15.80 9.46 -7.59
CA ALA A 132 -14.55 8.72 -7.37
C ALA A 132 -14.12 7.92 -8.61
N GLY A 133 -15.09 7.28 -9.27
CA GLY A 133 -14.87 6.56 -10.51
C GLY A 133 -14.37 7.48 -11.63
N GLN A 134 -15.01 8.65 -11.82
CA GLN A 134 -14.57 9.65 -12.80
C GLN A 134 -13.15 10.13 -12.51
N LEU A 135 -12.84 10.46 -11.26
CA LEU A 135 -11.50 10.86 -10.84
C LEU A 135 -10.45 9.79 -11.18
N SER A 136 -10.78 8.50 -10.98
CA SER A 136 -9.88 7.40 -11.31
C SER A 136 -9.63 7.24 -12.80
N VAL A 137 -10.66 7.47 -13.63
CA VAL A 137 -10.54 7.43 -15.09
C VAL A 137 -9.69 8.60 -15.58
N GLU A 138 -9.90 9.80 -15.06
CA GLU A 138 -9.09 10.98 -15.40
C GLU A 138 -7.62 10.79 -15.02
N ALA A 139 -7.35 10.26 -13.81
CA ALA A 139 -5.99 9.95 -13.38
C ALA A 139 -5.33 8.90 -14.28
N ALA A 140 -6.07 7.85 -14.67
CA ALA A 140 -5.58 6.81 -15.57
C ALA A 140 -5.29 7.35 -16.98
N GLN A 141 -6.15 8.22 -17.51
CA GLN A 141 -5.94 8.88 -18.80
C GLN A 141 -4.70 9.80 -18.77
N ALA A 142 -4.55 10.62 -17.72
CA ALA A 142 -3.38 11.47 -17.55
C ALA A 142 -2.07 10.67 -17.44
N GLN A 143 -2.12 9.48 -16.84
CA GLN A 143 -0.99 8.55 -16.81
C GLN A 143 -0.71 7.94 -18.19
N ALA A 144 -1.75 7.48 -18.90
CA ALA A 144 -1.62 6.91 -20.23
C ALA A 144 -1.05 7.90 -21.24
N HIS A 145 -1.47 9.17 -21.20
CA HIS A 145 -0.91 10.22 -22.05
C HIS A 145 0.58 10.44 -21.81
N ARG A 146 1.07 10.32 -20.57
CA ARG A 146 2.50 10.43 -20.27
C ARG A 146 3.32 9.27 -20.78
N VAL A 147 2.79 8.05 -20.64
CA VAL A 147 3.41 6.85 -21.22
C VAL A 147 3.47 6.96 -22.74
N ALA A 148 2.38 7.41 -23.38
CA ALA A 148 2.30 7.56 -24.83
C ALA A 148 3.14 8.73 -25.37
N ALA A 149 3.29 9.82 -24.60
CA ALA A 149 4.12 10.97 -24.97
C ALA A 149 5.63 10.70 -24.86
N GLY A 150 6.05 9.47 -24.55
CA GLY A 150 7.45 9.09 -24.54
C GLY A 150 8.26 9.79 -23.46
N GLN A 151 7.66 10.09 -22.29
CA GLN A 151 8.47 10.46 -21.14
C GLN A 151 9.49 9.34 -20.91
N PRO A 152 10.81 9.64 -20.92
CA PRO A 152 11.83 8.63 -20.81
C PRO A 152 11.55 7.86 -19.53
N THR A 153 11.21 6.60 -19.71
CA THR A 153 10.97 5.72 -18.59
C THR A 153 12.27 5.57 -17.83
N ALA A 154 12.19 5.15 -16.56
CA ALA A 154 13.40 4.79 -15.82
C ALA A 154 14.26 3.76 -16.59
N LEU A 155 13.65 2.96 -17.48
CA LEU A 155 14.33 2.02 -18.36
C LEU A 155 15.06 2.72 -19.52
N ASP A 156 14.47 3.76 -20.12
CA ASP A 156 15.13 4.54 -21.18
C ASP A 156 16.36 5.28 -20.63
N GLN A 157 16.25 5.84 -19.42
CA GLN A 157 17.39 6.45 -18.73
C GLN A 157 18.46 5.42 -18.37
N LEU A 158 18.06 4.19 -18.03
CA LEU A 158 19.00 3.09 -17.75
C LEU A 158 19.70 2.62 -19.02
N ALA A 159 18.99 2.55 -20.15
CA ALA A 159 19.57 2.24 -21.45
C ALA A 159 20.59 3.31 -21.86
N GLU A 160 20.24 4.59 -21.71
CA GLU A 160 21.15 5.70 -22.00
C GLU A 160 22.39 5.69 -21.10
N GLN A 161 22.24 5.35 -19.81
CA GLN A 161 23.37 5.17 -18.89
C GLN A 161 24.26 3.97 -19.28
N LEU A 162 23.67 2.86 -19.73
CA LEU A 162 24.42 1.70 -20.19
C LEU A 162 25.18 2.01 -21.47
N ASP A 163 24.56 2.70 -22.43
CA ASP A 163 25.21 3.12 -23.67
C ASP A 163 26.38 4.09 -23.39
N ALA A 164 26.20 5.05 -22.48
CA ALA A 164 27.27 5.94 -22.05
C ALA A 164 28.43 5.19 -21.38
N LEU A 165 28.13 4.16 -20.56
CA LEU A 165 29.13 3.32 -19.93
C LEU A 165 29.89 2.46 -20.97
N GLU A 166 29.17 1.88 -21.92
CA GLU A 166 29.74 1.08 -23.02
C GLU A 166 30.66 1.95 -23.90
N GLN A 167 30.25 3.19 -24.17
CA GLN A 167 31.07 4.16 -24.90
C GLN A 167 32.33 4.52 -24.11
N ALA A 168 32.22 4.84 -22.82
CA ALA A 168 33.38 5.14 -21.98
C ALA A 168 34.37 3.95 -21.92
N ARG A 169 33.86 2.72 -21.84
CA ARG A 169 34.70 1.51 -21.90
C ARG A 169 35.45 1.37 -23.22
N ARG A 170 34.79 1.66 -24.34
CA ARG A 170 35.42 1.64 -25.68
C ARG A 170 36.51 2.70 -25.81
N GLU A 171 36.24 3.92 -25.33
CA GLU A 171 37.23 5.01 -25.35
C GLU A 171 38.46 4.66 -24.50
N VAL A 172 38.27 4.07 -23.33
CA VAL A 172 39.38 3.61 -22.47
C VAL A 172 40.19 2.50 -23.14
N ALA A 173 39.54 1.49 -23.71
CA ALA A 173 40.23 0.40 -24.41
C ALA A 173 41.04 0.92 -25.61
N GLN A 174 40.53 1.93 -26.32
CA GLN A 174 41.24 2.55 -27.42
C GLN A 174 42.50 3.31 -26.96
N ILE A 175 42.39 4.10 -25.88
CA ILE A 175 43.54 4.79 -25.28
C ILE A 175 44.59 3.80 -24.77
N GLU A 176 44.17 2.68 -24.18
CA GLU A 176 45.08 1.62 -23.70
C GLU A 176 45.84 0.96 -24.85
N ALA A 177 45.14 0.65 -25.96
CA ALA A 177 45.74 0.10 -27.16
C ALA A 177 46.76 1.08 -27.78
N ASP A 178 46.41 2.36 -27.89
CA ASP A 178 47.29 3.41 -28.41
C ASP A 178 48.52 3.63 -27.52
N ALA A 179 48.39 3.43 -26.20
CA ALA A 179 49.47 3.52 -25.23
C ALA A 179 50.31 2.24 -25.09
N GLY A 180 49.91 1.14 -25.74
CA GLY A 180 50.59 -0.16 -25.64
C GLY A 180 50.49 -0.80 -24.23
N ILE A 181 49.45 -0.47 -23.47
CA ILE A 181 49.24 -0.96 -22.11
C ILE A 181 48.35 -2.20 -22.17
N ASP A 182 48.93 -3.39 -21.94
CA ASP A 182 48.15 -4.63 -21.84
C ASP A 182 47.65 -4.80 -20.39
N ARG A 183 46.36 -4.54 -20.15
CA ARG A 183 45.77 -4.71 -18.82
C ARG A 183 45.34 -6.16 -18.60
N VAL A 184 45.98 -6.80 -17.62
CA VAL A 184 45.49 -8.06 -17.04
C VAL A 184 44.17 -7.78 -16.31
N SER A 185 43.06 -8.27 -16.86
CA SER A 185 41.74 -8.13 -16.23
C SER A 185 41.70 -8.83 -14.87
N PRO A 186 41.34 -8.15 -13.77
CA PRO A 186 41.25 -8.76 -12.44
C PRO A 186 40.07 -9.74 -12.29
N TYR A 187 39.22 -9.86 -13.32
CA TYR A 187 38.10 -10.80 -13.38
C TYR A 187 38.25 -11.86 -14.48
N ALA A 188 39.44 -12.01 -15.08
CA ALA A 188 39.71 -13.19 -15.90
C ALA A 188 39.54 -14.43 -15.01
N VAL A 189 38.43 -15.16 -15.23
CA VAL A 189 38.21 -16.45 -14.58
C VAL A 189 39.40 -17.33 -15.00
N PRO A 190 40.25 -17.81 -14.08
CA PRO A 190 41.35 -18.65 -14.47
C PRO A 190 40.76 -19.89 -15.13
N GLU A 191 41.06 -20.08 -16.41
CA GLU A 191 40.69 -21.29 -17.13
C GLU A 191 41.19 -22.48 -16.34
N ALA A 192 40.26 -23.35 -15.97
CA ALA A 192 40.54 -24.57 -15.23
C ALA A 192 41.60 -25.37 -16.00
N GLU A 193 42.80 -25.37 -15.42
CA GLU A 193 43.94 -26.19 -15.77
C GLU A 193 43.53 -27.66 -15.58
N THR A 194 42.81 -28.20 -16.57
CA THR A 194 42.35 -29.59 -16.56
C THR A 194 43.52 -30.41 -17.08
N GLY A 195 44.24 -31.00 -16.13
CA GLY A 195 45.55 -31.61 -16.31
C GLY A 195 45.64 -32.60 -17.47
N ARG A 196 46.71 -32.43 -18.25
CA ARG A 196 47.42 -33.56 -18.82
C ARG A 196 47.95 -34.40 -17.66
N ALA A 197 47.44 -35.62 -17.50
CA ALA A 197 48.14 -36.68 -16.81
C ALA A 197 48.33 -37.84 -17.81
N GLN A 198 49.51 -37.87 -18.41
CA GLN A 198 50.09 -39.03 -19.06
C GLN A 198 51.03 -39.69 -18.04
N PRO A 199 50.86 -41.00 -17.78
CA PRO A 199 52.02 -41.90 -17.75
C PRO A 199 51.68 -43.14 -18.61
N GLY A 200 52.53 -43.69 -19.47
CA GLY A 200 53.98 -43.84 -19.35
C GLY A 200 54.31 -45.21 -18.75
N THR A 201 54.17 -46.28 -19.55
CA THR A 201 55.02 -47.50 -19.70
C THR A 201 54.24 -48.60 -20.39
#